data_AF-A0A660N565-F1
#
_entry.id   AF-A0A660N565-F1
#
_cell.length_a   1.000
_cell.length_b   1.000
_cell.length_c   1.000
_cell.angle_alpha   90.00
_cell.angle_beta   90.00
_cell.angle_gamma   90.00
#
_symmetry.space_group_name_H-M   'P 1'
#
loop_
_entity.id
_entity.type
_entity.pdbx_description
1 polymer ?
#
loop_
_entity_poly.entity_id
_entity_poly.type
_entity_poly.pdbx_seq_one_letter_code
_entity_poly.pdbx_strand_id
1 'polypeptide(L)' 'KTKRRFLPNLQSRRFWVESENRWIRIRVTNAALRTIDKNGIDAVLADLRARGEAI' A
#
# COMPACT_ATOMS: atom_id res chain seq x y z
N LYS A 1 6.22 -5.63 33.34
CA LYS A 1 6.68 -4.82 32.18
C LYS A 1 5.89 -5.28 30.95
N THR A 2 4.95 -4.48 30.45
CA THR A 2 4.01 -4.90 29.39
C THR A 2 4.69 -4.81 28.01
N LYS A 3 4.46 -5.80 27.14
CA LYS A 3 4.99 -5.78 25.77
C LYS A 3 4.23 -4.72 24.95
N ARG A 4 4.97 -3.81 24.30
CA ARG A 4 4.43 -2.88 23.29
C ARG A 4 4.88 -3.27 21.88
N ARG A 5 4.07 -2.95 20.88
CA ARG A 5 4.45 -3.06 19.46
C ARG A 5 4.86 -1.69 18.94
N PHE A 6 5.99 -1.64 18.23
CA PHE A 6 6.42 -0.45 17.51
C PHE A 6 6.09 -0.64 16.05
N LEU A 7 5.00 -0.01 15.62
CA LEU A 7 4.62 -0.03 14.22
C LEU A 7 5.35 1.10 13.49
N PRO A 8 5.80 0.88 12.24
CA PRO A 8 6.16 2.00 11.38
C PRO A 8 4.94 2.90 11.16
N ASN A 9 5.13 4.13 10.68
CA ASN A 9 4.05 5.10 10.47
C ASN A 9 3.02 4.60 9.43
N LEU A 10 2.12 3.72 9.86
CA LEU A 10 1.20 2.96 9.04
C LEU A 10 -0.11 3.73 8.94
N GLN A 11 -0.53 4.06 7.72
CA GLN A 11 -1.70 4.87 7.45
C GLN A 11 -2.60 4.16 6.43
N SER A 12 -3.91 4.27 6.62
CA SER A 12 -4.87 3.77 5.63
C SER A 12 -5.17 4.88 4.62
N ARG A 13 -4.86 4.64 3.35
CA ARG A 13 -5.08 5.61 2.26
C ARG A 13 -5.82 4.94 1.10
N ARG A 14 -6.51 5.76 0.30
CA ARG A 14 -7.20 5.31 -0.91
C ARG A 14 -6.42 5.78 -2.13
N PHE A 15 -6.27 4.89 -3.10
CA PHE A 15 -5.70 5.18 -4.41
C PHE A 15 -6.75 4.92 -5.47
N TRP A 16 -6.79 5.81 -6.45
CA TRP A 16 -7.56 5.58 -7.65
C TRP A 16 -6.73 4.72 -8.60
N VAL A 17 -7.36 3.75 -9.24
CA VAL A 17 -6.70 2.80 -10.13
C VAL A 17 -7.43 2.83 -11.46
N GLU A 18 -6.82 3.47 -12.45
CA GLU A 18 -7.35 3.59 -13.81
C GLU A 18 -7.63 2.23 -14.45
N SER A 19 -6.76 1.23 -14.22
CA SER A 19 -6.89 -0.09 -14.83
C SER A 19 -8.15 -0.86 -14.40
N GLU A 20 -8.69 -0.56 -13.21
CA GLU A 20 -9.89 -1.19 -12.66
C GLU A 20 -11.05 -0.21 -12.47
N ASN A 21 -10.84 1.06 -12.83
CA ASN A 21 -11.78 2.16 -12.66
C ASN A 21 -12.40 2.21 -11.25
N ARG A 22 -11.60 1.96 -10.21
CA ARG A 22 -12.07 1.88 -8.82
C ARG A 22 -11.07 2.46 -7.82
N TRP A 23 -11.61 2.80 -6.65
CA TRP A 23 -10.80 3.14 -5.48
C TRP A 23 -10.37 1.88 -4.74
N ILE A 24 -9.07 1.78 -4.43
CA ILE A 24 -8.50 0.72 -3.61
C ILE A 24 -7.99 1.32 -2.30
N ARG A 25 -8.27 0.66 -1.17
CA ARG A 25 -7.81 1.10 0.16
C ARG A 25 -6.66 0.22 0.63
N ILE A 26 -5.50 0.82 0.88
CA ILE A 26 -4.28 0.09 1.28
C ILE A 26 -3.72 0.70 2.58
N ARG A 27 -3.16 -0.16 3.45
CA ARG A 27 -2.37 0.26 4.61
C ARG A 27 -0.92 0.44 4.16
N VAL A 28 -0.45 1.68 4.13
CA VAL A 28 0.87 2.05 3.60
C VAL A 28 1.67 2.86 4.61
N THR A 29 3.00 2.76 4.54
CA THR A 29 3.90 3.67 5.22
C THR A 29 4.24 4.87 4.34
N ASN A 30 4.84 5.91 4.93
CA ASN A 30 5.37 7.03 4.15
C ASN A 30 6.48 6.63 3.17
N ALA A 31 7.26 5.58 3.48
CA ALA A 31 8.27 5.06 2.56
C ALA A 31 7.60 4.41 1.34
N ALA A 32 6.55 3.61 1.57
CA ALA A 32 5.79 2.97 0.50
C ALA A 32 5.11 3.99 -0.42
N LEU A 33 4.65 5.13 0.12
CA LEU A 33 4.12 6.22 -0.71
C LEU A 33 5.14 6.72 -1.73
N ARG A 34 6.38 6.96 -1.31
CA ARG A 34 7.46 7.37 -2.23
C ARG A 34 7.74 6.32 -3.30
N THR A 35 7.60 5.04 -2.96
CA THR A 35 7.75 3.94 -3.93
C THR A 35 6.60 3.95 -4.94
N ILE A 36 5.36 4.15 -4.50
CA ILE A 36 4.18 4.27 -5.38
C ILE A 36 4.33 5.46 -6.31
N ASP A 37 4.74 6.61 -5.79
CA ASP A 37 4.94 7.82 -6.60
C ASP A 37 6.04 7.64 -7.65
N LYS A 38 7.09 6.86 -7.34
CA LYS A 38 8.20 6.61 -8.26
C LYS A 38 7.89 5.56 -9.32
N ASN A 39 7.27 4.45 -8.95
CA ASN A 39 7.10 3.29 -9.83
C ASN A 39 5.70 3.22 -10.46
N GLY A 40 4.74 3.99 -9.97
CA GLY A 40 3.33 3.92 -10.35
C GLY A 40 2.55 2.91 -9.50
N ILE A 41 1.23 3.13 -9.40
CA ILE A 41 0.35 2.28 -8.57
C ILE A 41 0.13 0.90 -9.20
N ASP A 42 0.03 0.79 -10.52
CA ASP A 42 -0.26 -0.48 -11.20
C ASP A 42 0.87 -1.50 -11.04
N ALA A 43 2.14 -1.06 -11.16
CA ALA A 43 3.30 -1.92 -10.95
C ALA A 43 3.36 -2.45 -9.51
N VAL A 44 3.11 -1.57 -8.52
CA VAL A 44 3.09 -1.97 -7.11
C VAL A 44 1.93 -2.92 -6.81
N LEU A 45 0.76 -2.73 -7.43
CA LEU A 45 -0.38 -3.62 -7.29
C LEU A 45 -0.12 -5.00 -7.92
N ALA A 46 0.55 -5.06 -9.07
CA ALA A 46 0.98 -6.31 -9.68
C ALA A 46 1.92 -7.10 -8.75
N ASP A 47 2.91 -6.40 -8.17
CA ASP A 47 3.85 -7.01 -7.20
C ASP A 47 3.14 -7.46 -5.91
N LEU A 48 2.12 -6.72 -5.45
CA LEU A 48 1.33 -7.10 -4.27
C LEU A 48 0.46 -8.34 -4.56
N ARG A 49 -0.14 -8.43 -5.75
CA ARG A 49 -0.91 -9.60 -6.19
C ARG A 49 -0.04 -10.84 -6.35
N ALA A 50 1.16 -10.68 -6.93
CA ALA A 50 2.13 -11.76 -7.04
C ALA A 50 2.54 -12.32 -5.66
N ARG A 51 2.56 -11.45 -4.64
CA ARG A 51 2.80 -11.84 -3.24
C ARG A 51 1.59 -12.44 -2.53
N GLY A 52 0.41 -12.46 -3.17
CA GLY A 52 -0.82 -12.99 -2.59
C GLY A 52 -1.44 -12.12 -1.49
N GLU A 53 -1.05 -10.84 -1.41
CA GLU A 53 -1.66 -9.90 -0.47
C GLU A 53 -3.10 -9.58 -0.89
N ALA A 54 -4.03 -9.54 0.06
CA ALA A 54 -5.42 -9.17 -0.21
C ALA A 54 -5.54 -7.65 -0.32
N ILE A 55 -6.04 -7.16 -1.47
CA ILE A 55 -6.10 -5.74 -1.85
C ILE A 55 -7.53 -5.30 -2.16
#